data_AF-A0A7C3U4G2-F1
#
_entry.id   AF-A0A7C3U4G2-F1
#
_cell.length_a   1.000
_cell.length_b   1.000
_cell.length_c   1.000
_cell.angle_alpha   90.00
_cell.angle_beta   90.00
_cell.angle_gamma   90.00
#
_symmetry.space_group_name_H-M   'P 1'
#
loop_
_entity.id
_entity.type
_entity.pdbx_description
1 polymer ?
#
loop_
_entity_poly.entity_id
_entity_poly.type
_entity_poly.pdbx_seq_one_letter_code
_entity_poly.pdbx_strand_id
1 'polypeptide(L)'
;LLLPLCLDVKVVASESALPLLLEADEISETVFLDGPHAAINYLTQGHVRINIDRVLPTLQRLTVGYLIHVDANSGMGRNGYDYRWQDLPAASRMLSESALYAFHLLKKWQRKQGLDSLPVSKVRQYLDYVKHLDGGDEMSHARELTLLYRQFYRARRYNSNSILRPVSIAARAVLDADPRLFDKDGLVEVVLGQIASFSERAQREGLAFFPKGSDRQSREIAMRAFSEYFVNQVFLESFRGDRSALRGKQLNLLKGACEVMYRAESARDRAEQELAENGDAGSAASENSKEGGEE
;
A
#
# COMPACT_ATOMS: atom_id res chain seq x y z
N LEU A 1 38.36 -18.75 6.49
CA LEU A 1 38.53 -17.28 6.51
C LEU A 1 39.52 -16.78 7.57
N LEU A 2 39.78 -17.52 8.66
CA LEU A 2 40.79 -17.11 9.66
C LEU A 2 42.25 -17.27 9.15
N LEU A 3 42.52 -18.32 8.37
CA LEU A 3 43.86 -18.66 7.90
C LEU A 3 44.52 -17.56 7.03
N PRO A 4 43.84 -16.92 6.06
CA PRO A 4 44.45 -15.84 5.27
C PRO A 4 44.70 -14.56 6.08
N LEU A 5 43.82 -14.28 7.05
CA LEU A 5 43.97 -13.17 8.02
C LEU A 5 45.23 -13.35 8.89
N CYS A 6 45.59 -14.59 9.23
CA CYS A 6 46.82 -14.90 9.98
C CYS A 6 48.08 -14.89 9.12
N LEU A 7 47.94 -15.01 7.80
CA LEU A 7 49.07 -15.14 6.86
C LEU A 7 49.33 -13.86 6.04
N ASP A 8 48.53 -12.81 6.24
CA ASP A 8 48.58 -11.55 5.48
C ASP A 8 48.51 -11.77 3.95
N VAL A 9 47.69 -12.75 3.55
CA VAL A 9 47.48 -13.11 2.14
C VAL A 9 46.12 -12.59 1.68
N LYS A 10 46.10 -11.87 0.56
CA LYS A 10 44.87 -11.42 -0.11
C LYS A 10 44.11 -12.64 -0.65
N VAL A 11 42.82 -12.77 -0.33
CA VAL A 11 41.99 -13.89 -0.81
C VAL A 11 40.74 -13.37 -1.48
N VAL A 12 40.55 -13.80 -2.72
CA VAL A 12 39.33 -13.58 -3.52
C VAL A 12 38.64 -14.93 -3.67
N ALA A 13 37.38 -15.03 -3.25
CA ALA A 13 36.55 -16.21 -3.48
C ALA A 13 35.42 -15.81 -4.44
N SER A 14 35.38 -16.42 -5.62
CA SER A 14 34.36 -16.16 -6.63
C SER A 14 33.80 -17.49 -7.15
N GLU A 15 32.51 -17.51 -7.49
CA GLU A 15 31.90 -18.62 -8.23
C GLU A 15 32.24 -18.57 -9.74
N SER A 16 32.90 -17.50 -10.21
CA SER A 16 33.35 -17.31 -11.59
C SER A 16 34.58 -18.15 -11.91
N ALA A 17 34.58 -18.83 -13.06
CA ALA A 17 35.75 -19.51 -13.61
C ALA A 17 36.76 -18.54 -14.28
N LEU A 18 36.39 -17.28 -14.47
CA LEU A 18 37.27 -16.24 -14.98
C LEU A 18 37.97 -15.52 -13.81
N PRO A 19 39.29 -15.29 -13.87
CA PRO A 19 40.00 -14.48 -12.89
C PRO A 19 39.37 -13.10 -12.82
N LEU A 20 38.91 -12.69 -11.64
CA LEU A 20 38.32 -11.36 -11.43
C LEU A 20 39.37 -10.23 -11.47
N LEU A 21 40.64 -10.58 -11.26
CA LEU A 21 41.80 -9.68 -11.25
C LEU A 21 42.95 -10.40 -11.96
N LEU A 22 43.83 -9.64 -12.62
CA LEU A 22 45.01 -10.18 -13.28
C LEU A 22 46.23 -10.08 -12.35
N GLU A 23 46.32 -9.02 -11.55
CA GLU A 23 47.42 -8.77 -10.61
C GLU A 23 46.94 -8.48 -9.18
N ALA A 24 47.79 -8.79 -8.20
CA ALA A 24 47.47 -8.73 -6.77
C ALA A 24 47.51 -7.29 -6.17
N ASP A 25 48.02 -6.33 -6.93
CA ASP A 25 48.11 -4.91 -6.58
C ASP A 25 46.92 -4.08 -7.12
N GLU A 26 46.04 -4.70 -7.90
CA GLU A 26 44.80 -4.07 -8.43
C GLU A 26 43.81 -3.65 -7.32
N ILE A 27 44.04 -4.04 -6.06
CA ILE A 27 43.22 -3.65 -4.91
C ILE A 27 44.12 -3.22 -3.74
N SER A 28 43.85 -2.03 -3.18
CA SER A 28 44.53 -1.48 -2.00
C SER A 28 44.20 -2.21 -0.70
N GLU A 29 43.05 -2.87 -0.64
CA GLU A 29 42.49 -3.54 0.52
C GLU A 29 42.89 -5.04 0.57
N THR A 30 43.20 -5.54 1.78
CA THR A 30 43.68 -6.92 1.99
C THR A 30 42.55 -7.96 1.96
N VAL A 31 41.30 -7.56 2.25
CA VAL A 31 40.11 -8.43 2.22
C VAL A 31 38.94 -7.64 1.65
N PHE A 32 38.45 -8.07 0.49
CA PHE A 32 37.20 -7.58 -0.09
C PHE A 32 36.17 -8.72 -0.04
N LEU A 33 35.11 -8.51 0.73
CA LEU A 33 33.96 -9.42 0.73
C LEU A 33 32.99 -8.92 -0.34
N ASP A 34 33.19 -9.37 -1.59
CA ASP A 34 32.22 -9.13 -2.65
C ASP A 34 31.05 -10.12 -2.49
N GLY A 35 29.96 -9.63 -1.93
CA GLY A 35 28.69 -10.34 -1.88
C GLY A 35 27.57 -9.33 -2.10
N PRO A 36 26.47 -9.71 -2.76
CA PRO A 36 25.33 -8.82 -2.93
C PRO A 36 24.92 -8.29 -1.55
N HIS A 37 24.91 -6.96 -1.43
CA HIS A 37 24.53 -6.27 -0.20
C HIS A 37 23.21 -6.84 0.33
N ALA A 38 23.02 -6.97 1.65
CA ALA A 38 21.88 -7.68 2.23
C ALA A 38 20.51 -7.21 1.69
N ALA A 39 20.41 -5.93 1.30
CA ALA A 39 19.25 -5.37 0.61
C ALA A 39 18.85 -6.11 -0.68
N ILE A 40 19.84 -6.53 -1.48
CA ILE A 40 19.66 -7.31 -2.71
C ILE A 40 19.12 -8.69 -2.36
N ASN A 41 19.65 -9.34 -1.33
CA ASN A 41 19.14 -10.64 -0.88
C ASN A 41 17.68 -10.57 -0.44
N TYR A 42 17.27 -9.53 0.29
CA TYR A 42 15.85 -9.34 0.65
C TYR A 42 14.96 -9.13 -0.58
N LEU A 43 15.39 -8.30 -1.54
CA LEU A 43 14.60 -7.99 -2.72
C LEU A 43 14.56 -9.15 -3.73
N THR A 44 15.58 -10.00 -3.78
CA THR A 44 15.62 -11.25 -4.56
C THR A 44 15.01 -12.43 -3.81
N GLN A 45 14.39 -12.21 -2.63
CA GLN A 45 13.80 -13.27 -1.81
C GLN A 45 14.79 -14.40 -1.44
N GLY A 46 16.08 -14.07 -1.34
CA GLY A 46 17.15 -15.02 -1.04
C GLY A 46 17.64 -15.83 -2.24
N HIS A 47 17.13 -15.57 -3.45
CA HIS A 47 17.59 -16.25 -4.66
C HIS A 47 18.94 -15.68 -5.12
N VAL A 48 20.00 -16.46 -4.90
CA VAL A 48 21.36 -16.14 -5.37
C VAL A 48 21.56 -16.51 -6.85
N ARG A 49 20.78 -17.46 -7.35
CA ARG A 49 20.79 -17.91 -8.75
C ARG A 49 19.42 -17.69 -9.36
N ILE A 50 19.37 -16.92 -10.45
CA ILE A 50 18.14 -16.50 -11.11
C ILE A 50 18.11 -17.16 -12.48
N ASN A 51 17.06 -17.94 -12.75
CA ASN A 51 16.83 -18.48 -14.09
C ASN A 51 16.48 -17.35 -15.07
N ILE A 52 16.76 -17.53 -16.36
CA ILE A 52 16.56 -16.50 -17.39
C ILE A 52 15.12 -15.97 -17.42
N ASP A 53 14.12 -16.84 -17.22
CA ASP A 53 12.69 -16.49 -17.15
C ASP A 53 12.35 -15.59 -15.95
N ARG A 54 13.18 -15.62 -14.89
CA ARG A 54 13.01 -14.82 -13.67
C ARG A 54 13.83 -13.54 -13.66
N VAL A 55 14.67 -13.30 -14.66
CA VAL A 55 15.53 -12.10 -14.72
C VAL A 55 14.70 -10.82 -14.73
N LEU A 56 13.72 -10.70 -15.64
CA LEU A 56 12.90 -9.49 -15.74
C LEU A 56 12.07 -9.23 -14.47
N PRO A 57 11.31 -10.19 -13.91
CA PRO A 57 10.60 -10.01 -12.65
C PRO A 57 11.52 -9.60 -11.50
N THR A 58 12.72 -10.19 -11.43
CA THR A 58 13.69 -9.87 -10.37
C THR A 58 14.25 -8.46 -10.51
N LEU A 59 14.59 -8.04 -11.74
CA LEU A 59 15.03 -6.67 -12.01
C LEU A 59 13.93 -5.66 -11.69
N GLN A 60 12.68 -5.92 -12.09
CA GLN A 60 11.55 -5.06 -11.74
C GLN A 60 11.39 -4.91 -10.23
N ARG A 61 11.46 -6.01 -9.47
CA ARG A 61 11.39 -6.01 -8.02
C ARG A 61 12.53 -5.21 -7.37
N LEU A 62 13.76 -5.39 -7.87
CA LEU A 62 14.93 -4.63 -7.42
C LEU A 62 14.78 -3.13 -7.70
N THR A 63 14.39 -2.77 -8.92
CA THR A 63 14.18 -1.38 -9.33
C THR A 63 13.08 -0.73 -8.49
N VAL A 64 11.94 -1.40 -8.31
CA VAL A 64 10.85 -0.87 -7.49
C VAL A 64 11.26 -0.70 -6.03
N GLY A 65 11.95 -1.69 -5.44
CA GLY A 65 12.47 -1.60 -4.08
C GLY A 65 13.40 -0.40 -3.91
N TYR A 66 14.28 -0.17 -4.89
CA TYR A 66 15.16 0.99 -4.92
C TYR A 66 14.40 2.32 -5.07
N LEU A 67 13.44 2.41 -6.00
CA LEU A 67 12.66 3.63 -6.22
C LEU A 67 11.82 4.02 -5.00
N ILE A 68 11.21 3.04 -4.32
CA ILE A 68 10.49 3.26 -3.05
C ILE A 68 11.45 3.76 -1.97
N HIS A 69 12.66 3.19 -1.89
CA HIS A 69 13.69 3.64 -0.96
C HIS A 69 14.07 5.10 -1.22
N VAL A 70 14.34 5.46 -2.48
CA VAL A 70 14.74 6.81 -2.87
C VAL A 70 13.65 7.82 -2.52
N ASP A 71 12.40 7.51 -2.87
CA ASP A 71 11.25 8.34 -2.51
C ASP A 71 11.15 8.57 -0.99
N ALA A 72 11.19 7.49 -0.20
CA ALA A 72 10.87 7.58 1.22
C ALA A 72 12.02 8.12 2.09
N ASN A 73 13.27 7.92 1.67
CA ASN A 73 14.45 8.20 2.48
C ASN A 73 15.25 9.38 1.93
N SER A 74 15.61 9.37 0.65
CA SER A 74 16.58 10.31 0.06
C SER A 74 16.09 11.75 -0.01
N GLY A 75 17.00 12.72 0.02
CA GLY A 75 16.68 14.15 -0.12
C GLY A 75 17.91 15.07 -0.03
N MET A 76 17.71 16.38 -0.03
CA MET A 76 18.82 17.34 0.10
C MET A 76 19.40 17.33 1.51
N GLY A 77 20.71 17.09 1.60
CA GLY A 77 21.52 17.21 2.80
C GLY A 77 22.52 18.37 2.71
N ARG A 78 23.40 18.46 3.70
CA ARG A 78 24.40 19.55 3.82
C ARG A 78 25.38 19.60 2.66
N ASN A 79 25.70 18.45 2.05
CA ASN A 79 26.71 18.31 1.00
C ASN A 79 26.08 17.96 -0.38
N GLY A 80 24.77 18.21 -0.55
CA GLY A 80 24.04 17.87 -1.77
C GLY A 80 23.02 16.74 -1.58
N TYR A 81 22.67 16.05 -2.66
CA TYR A 81 21.66 14.98 -2.62
C TYR A 81 22.17 13.78 -1.80
N ASP A 82 21.50 13.49 -0.69
CA ASP A 82 21.77 12.34 0.17
C ASP A 82 20.79 11.21 -0.18
N TYR A 83 21.34 10.14 -0.74
CA TYR A 83 20.60 8.94 -1.10
C TYR A 83 20.18 8.11 0.11
N ARG A 84 20.85 8.26 1.26
CA ARG A 84 20.59 7.49 2.49
C ARG A 84 20.67 5.98 2.31
N TRP A 85 21.70 5.50 1.59
CA TRP A 85 21.94 4.07 1.35
C TRP A 85 21.94 3.20 2.61
N GLN A 86 22.33 3.76 3.76
CA GLN A 86 22.27 3.11 5.06
C GLN A 86 20.85 2.65 5.47
N ASP A 87 19.79 3.26 4.94
CA ASP A 87 18.40 2.87 5.21
C ASP A 87 17.86 1.83 4.21
N LEU A 88 18.60 1.53 3.13
CA LEU A 88 18.18 0.58 2.10
C LEU A 88 17.97 -0.85 2.66
N PRO A 89 18.84 -1.41 3.51
CA PRO A 89 18.60 -2.74 4.10
C PRO A 89 17.27 -2.84 4.85
N ALA A 90 16.95 -1.82 5.64
CA ALA A 90 15.72 -1.79 6.43
C ALA A 90 14.49 -1.68 5.53
N ALA A 91 14.55 -0.84 4.49
CA ALA A 91 13.49 -0.72 3.49
C ALA A 91 13.28 -2.05 2.74
N SER A 92 14.35 -2.66 2.24
CA SER A 92 14.30 -3.93 1.51
C SER A 92 13.74 -5.06 2.37
N ARG A 93 14.15 -5.16 3.64
CA ARG A 93 13.61 -6.15 4.57
C ARG A 93 12.10 -5.98 4.75
N MET A 94 11.63 -4.76 4.99
CA MET A 94 10.20 -4.49 5.11
C MET A 94 9.44 -4.92 3.85
N LEU A 95 9.92 -4.56 2.65
CA LEU A 95 9.29 -4.94 1.38
C LEU A 95 9.36 -6.45 1.10
N SER A 96 10.33 -7.17 1.69
CA SER A 96 10.37 -8.64 1.65
C SER A 96 9.41 -9.29 2.62
N GLU A 97 9.08 -8.63 3.74
CA GLU A 97 8.11 -9.11 4.73
C GLU A 97 6.67 -8.96 4.24
N SER A 98 6.36 -7.85 3.56
CA SER A 98 5.05 -7.60 2.93
C SER A 98 5.15 -6.45 1.93
N ALA A 99 4.40 -6.55 0.83
CA ALA A 99 4.31 -5.47 -0.16
C ALA A 99 3.58 -4.23 0.38
N LEU A 100 2.72 -4.39 1.40
CA LEU A 100 2.00 -3.26 2.03
C LEU A 100 2.92 -2.23 2.69
N TYR A 101 4.17 -2.61 3.00
CA TYR A 101 5.17 -1.64 3.46
C TYR A 101 5.50 -0.57 2.43
N ALA A 102 5.22 -0.79 1.15
CA ALA A 102 5.30 0.26 0.14
C ALA A 102 4.45 1.47 0.55
N PHE A 103 3.26 1.26 1.11
CA PHE A 103 2.42 2.38 1.57
C PHE A 103 2.89 2.98 2.88
N HIS A 104 3.48 2.19 3.79
CA HIS A 104 4.13 2.74 4.97
C HIS A 104 5.25 3.74 4.57
N LEU A 105 6.06 3.35 3.58
CA LEU A 105 7.13 4.19 3.02
C LEU A 105 6.56 5.38 2.23
N LEU A 106 5.46 5.21 1.51
CA LEU A 106 4.72 6.33 0.88
C LEU A 106 4.25 7.36 1.92
N LYS A 107 3.75 6.92 3.09
CA LYS A 107 3.38 7.84 4.18
C LYS A 107 4.59 8.59 4.74
N LYS A 108 5.76 7.94 4.79
CA LYS A 108 7.02 8.61 5.17
C LYS A 108 7.36 9.71 4.17
N TRP A 109 7.29 9.42 2.87
CA TRP A 109 7.44 10.42 1.81
C TRP A 109 6.42 11.56 1.96
N GLN A 110 5.13 11.24 2.13
CA GLN A 110 4.07 12.25 2.26
C GLN A 110 4.35 13.25 3.39
N ARG A 111 4.73 12.74 4.58
CA ARG A 111 5.07 13.58 5.74
C ARG A 111 6.26 14.48 5.45
N LYS A 112 7.29 13.95 4.77
CA LYS A 112 8.47 14.71 4.36
C LYS A 112 8.12 15.86 3.40
N GLN A 113 7.14 15.66 2.53
CA GLN A 113 6.63 16.69 1.62
C GLN A 113 5.65 17.68 2.27
N GLY A 114 5.26 17.49 3.54
CA GLY A 114 4.29 18.35 4.22
C GLY A 114 2.88 18.29 3.62
N LEU A 115 2.51 17.18 2.96
CA LEU A 115 1.23 17.04 2.27
C LEU A 115 0.15 16.44 3.18
N ASP A 116 -1.03 17.05 3.21
CA ASP A 116 -2.18 16.52 3.98
C ASP A 116 -2.85 15.31 3.33
N SER A 117 -2.70 15.14 2.02
CA SER A 117 -3.29 14.03 1.26
C SER A 117 -2.33 13.52 0.18
N LEU A 118 -2.49 12.25 -0.19
CA LEU A 118 -1.67 11.63 -1.23
C LEU A 118 -2.09 12.11 -2.63
N PRO A 119 -1.16 12.64 -3.45
CA PRO A 119 -1.44 12.96 -4.85
C PRO A 119 -1.86 11.72 -5.64
N VAL A 120 -2.81 11.88 -6.58
CA VAL A 120 -3.33 10.76 -7.38
C VAL A 120 -2.24 10.10 -8.24
N SER A 121 -1.30 10.90 -8.77
CA SER A 121 -0.14 10.39 -9.51
C SER A 121 0.71 9.44 -8.67
N LYS A 122 1.01 9.82 -7.43
CA LYS A 122 1.77 8.98 -6.48
C LYS A 122 0.99 7.74 -6.04
N VAL A 123 -0.32 7.86 -5.85
CA VAL A 123 -1.20 6.71 -5.59
C VAL A 123 -1.11 5.69 -6.74
N ARG A 124 -1.26 6.13 -8.00
CA ARG A 124 -1.15 5.26 -9.17
C ARG A 124 0.23 4.62 -9.28
N GLN A 125 1.29 5.40 -9.07
CA GLN A 125 2.67 4.92 -9.08
C GLN A 125 2.89 3.80 -8.05
N TYR A 126 2.44 3.97 -6.81
CA TYR A 126 2.63 2.96 -5.76
C TYR A 126 1.73 1.73 -5.94
N LEU A 127 0.54 1.88 -6.52
CA LEU A 127 -0.27 0.74 -6.93
C LEU A 127 0.40 -0.08 -8.03
N ASP A 128 1.17 0.55 -8.91
CA ASP A 128 1.93 -0.14 -9.93
C ASP A 128 3.15 -0.86 -9.33
N TYR A 129 3.89 -0.17 -8.47
CA TYR A 129 5.02 -0.75 -7.74
C TYR A 129 4.68 -2.05 -7.00
N VAL A 130 3.55 -2.07 -6.28
CA VAL A 130 3.14 -3.24 -5.49
C VAL A 130 2.89 -4.49 -6.35
N LYS A 131 2.57 -4.34 -7.64
CA LYS A 131 2.45 -5.48 -8.57
C LYS A 131 3.77 -6.22 -8.77
N HIS A 132 4.89 -5.50 -8.71
CA HIS A 132 6.23 -6.06 -8.83
C HIS A 132 6.82 -6.53 -7.48
N LEU A 133 6.05 -6.38 -6.39
CA LEU A 133 6.42 -6.82 -5.05
C LEU A 133 5.61 -8.05 -4.59
N ASP A 134 4.89 -8.71 -5.49
CA ASP A 134 3.98 -9.83 -5.21
C ASP A 134 2.79 -9.47 -4.29
N GLY A 135 2.43 -8.19 -4.19
CA GLY A 135 1.39 -7.72 -3.28
C GLY A 135 -0.05 -7.93 -3.73
N GLY A 136 -0.31 -8.75 -4.75
CA GLY A 136 -1.64 -8.96 -5.32
C GLY A 136 -2.66 -9.44 -4.27
N ASP A 137 -2.32 -10.50 -3.55
CA ASP A 137 -3.20 -11.10 -2.54
C ASP A 137 -3.30 -10.24 -1.28
N GLU A 138 -2.21 -9.59 -0.85
CA GLU A 138 -2.22 -8.70 0.32
C GLU A 138 -3.13 -7.47 0.12
N MET A 139 -3.26 -7.02 -1.13
CA MET A 139 -4.14 -5.91 -1.50
C MET A 139 -5.62 -6.29 -1.56
N SER A 140 -5.96 -7.58 -1.55
CA SER A 140 -7.35 -8.05 -1.67
C SER A 140 -8.25 -7.52 -0.55
N HIS A 141 -7.84 -7.68 0.71
CA HIS A 141 -8.59 -7.19 1.86
C HIS A 141 -8.73 -5.66 1.88
N ALA A 142 -7.66 -4.94 1.53
CA ALA A 142 -7.69 -3.49 1.48
C ALA A 142 -8.68 -2.99 0.42
N ARG A 143 -8.67 -3.62 -0.76
CA ARG A 143 -9.60 -3.34 -1.85
C ARG A 143 -11.02 -3.61 -1.42
N GLU A 144 -11.29 -4.80 -0.91
CA GLU A 144 -12.64 -5.24 -0.56
C GLU A 144 -13.25 -4.36 0.54
N LEU A 145 -12.51 -4.14 1.63
CA LEU A 145 -12.95 -3.22 2.69
C LEU A 145 -13.27 -1.83 2.13
N THR A 146 -12.39 -1.29 1.29
CA THR A 146 -12.60 0.03 0.69
C THR A 146 -13.84 0.07 -0.20
N LEU A 147 -14.10 -0.96 -1.00
CA LEU A 147 -15.30 -1.03 -1.83
C LEU A 147 -16.55 -1.12 -0.97
N LEU A 148 -16.55 -1.96 0.08
CA LEU A 148 -17.68 -2.14 0.99
C LEU A 148 -18.02 -0.84 1.73
N TYR A 149 -17.05 -0.21 2.41
CA TYR A 149 -17.39 1.01 3.16
C TYR A 149 -17.74 2.20 2.26
N ARG A 150 -17.25 2.23 1.02
CA ARG A 150 -17.65 3.25 0.03
C ARG A 150 -19.11 3.13 -0.39
N GLN A 151 -19.82 2.04 -0.10
CA GLN A 151 -21.24 1.90 -0.40
C GLN A 151 -22.16 2.52 0.66
N PHE A 152 -21.62 2.92 1.83
CA PHE A 152 -22.38 3.66 2.83
C PHE A 152 -21.66 4.92 3.36
N TYR A 153 -20.38 5.11 3.05
CA TYR A 153 -19.56 6.19 3.59
C TYR A 153 -18.63 6.79 2.52
N ARG A 154 -18.80 8.08 2.20
CA ARG A 154 -17.87 8.87 1.39
C ARG A 154 -17.32 10.04 2.18
N ALA A 155 -16.03 9.99 2.51
CA ALA A 155 -15.37 11.04 3.27
C ALA A 155 -15.46 12.42 2.58
N ARG A 156 -15.82 13.45 3.34
CA ARG A 156 -15.86 14.85 2.89
C ARG A 156 -14.47 15.38 2.54
N ARG A 157 -13.47 15.00 3.34
CA ARG A 157 -12.07 15.39 3.21
C ARG A 157 -11.22 14.19 2.84
N TYR A 158 -10.15 14.43 2.09
CA TYR A 158 -9.24 13.38 1.60
C TYR A 158 -8.00 13.15 2.46
N ASN A 159 -8.00 13.63 3.70
CA ASN A 159 -6.96 13.27 4.65
C ASN A 159 -7.19 11.83 5.16
N SER A 160 -6.12 11.20 5.64
CA SER A 160 -6.13 9.80 6.04
C SER A 160 -7.13 9.52 7.16
N ASN A 161 -7.26 10.45 8.12
CA ASN A 161 -8.17 10.28 9.25
C ASN A 161 -9.62 10.17 8.78
N SER A 162 -10.06 11.05 7.88
CA SER A 162 -11.41 11.00 7.31
C SER A 162 -11.64 9.73 6.51
N ILE A 163 -10.72 9.35 5.63
CA ILE A 163 -10.87 8.17 4.77
C ILE A 163 -10.96 6.87 5.58
N LEU A 164 -10.14 6.75 6.64
CA LEU A 164 -9.92 5.50 7.36
C LEU A 164 -10.80 5.34 8.60
N ARG A 165 -11.76 6.24 8.82
CA ARG A 165 -12.66 6.17 9.98
C ARG A 165 -13.45 4.86 10.07
N PRO A 166 -14.11 4.35 9.00
CA PRO A 166 -14.85 3.09 9.08
C PRO A 166 -13.99 1.92 9.59
N VAL A 167 -12.81 1.74 9.01
CA VAL A 167 -11.84 0.71 9.42
C VAL A 167 -11.40 0.89 10.87
N SER A 168 -11.15 2.14 11.29
CA SER A 168 -10.70 2.43 12.66
C SER A 168 -11.79 2.16 13.70
N ILE A 169 -13.05 2.42 13.36
CA ILE A 169 -14.21 2.17 14.22
C ILE A 169 -14.49 0.68 14.34
N ALA A 170 -14.45 -0.06 13.23
CA ALA A 170 -14.60 -1.51 13.24
C ALA A 170 -13.51 -2.18 14.08
N ALA A 171 -12.24 -1.79 13.89
CA ALA A 171 -11.13 -2.29 14.69
C ALA A 171 -11.35 -2.01 16.19
N ARG A 172 -11.74 -0.78 16.54
CA ARG A 172 -12.00 -0.41 17.92
C ARG A 172 -13.15 -1.21 18.53
N ALA A 173 -14.25 -1.39 17.80
CA ALA A 173 -15.39 -2.16 18.25
C ALA A 173 -15.00 -3.62 18.61
N VAL A 174 -14.17 -4.25 17.77
CA VAL A 174 -13.64 -5.61 18.05
C VAL A 174 -12.74 -5.64 19.28
N LEU A 175 -11.92 -4.60 19.47
CA LEU A 175 -10.97 -4.51 20.58
C LEU A 175 -11.64 -4.20 21.92
N ASP A 176 -12.73 -3.45 21.90
CA ASP A 176 -13.48 -3.02 23.08
C ASP A 176 -14.53 -4.08 23.51
N ALA A 177 -14.93 -5.00 22.60
CA ALA A 177 -15.84 -6.09 22.91
C ALA A 177 -15.26 -7.09 23.93
N ASP A 178 -16.08 -7.59 24.87
CA ASP A 178 -15.68 -8.66 25.79
C ASP A 178 -15.78 -10.03 25.11
N PRO A 179 -14.66 -10.79 24.94
CA PRO A 179 -14.68 -12.12 24.34
C PRO A 179 -15.55 -13.14 25.08
N ARG A 180 -15.83 -12.90 26.36
CA ARG A 180 -16.67 -13.79 27.17
C ARG A 180 -18.15 -13.60 26.88
N LEU A 181 -18.53 -12.44 26.34
CA LEU A 181 -19.91 -12.05 26.09
C LEU A 181 -20.30 -12.20 24.62
N PHE A 182 -19.35 -12.08 23.70
CA PHE A 182 -19.61 -12.10 22.27
C PHE A 182 -18.91 -13.26 21.59
N ASP A 183 -19.70 -14.11 20.95
CA ASP A 183 -19.22 -15.07 19.97
C ASP A 183 -18.96 -14.37 18.62
N LYS A 184 -18.69 -15.16 17.59
CA LYS A 184 -18.40 -14.66 16.24
C LYS A 184 -19.52 -13.76 15.71
N ASP A 185 -20.77 -14.19 15.80
CA ASP A 185 -21.91 -13.47 15.25
C ASP A 185 -22.25 -12.24 16.11
N GLY A 186 -22.13 -12.36 17.43
CA GLY A 186 -22.22 -11.23 18.35
C GLY A 186 -21.19 -10.14 18.05
N LEU A 187 -19.96 -10.53 17.68
CA LEU A 187 -18.92 -9.58 17.31
C LEU A 187 -19.24 -8.82 16.01
N VAL A 188 -19.86 -9.49 15.03
CA VAL A 188 -20.38 -8.84 13.81
C VAL A 188 -21.43 -7.79 14.18
N GLU A 189 -22.39 -8.13 15.04
CA GLU A 189 -23.45 -7.20 15.46
C GLU A 189 -22.90 -6.01 16.27
N VAL A 190 -21.87 -6.21 17.08
CA VAL A 190 -21.16 -5.11 17.78
C VAL A 190 -20.52 -4.15 16.78
N VAL A 191 -19.82 -4.66 15.76
CA VAL A 191 -19.21 -3.83 14.71
C VAL A 191 -20.30 -3.11 13.92
N LEU A 192 -21.36 -3.80 13.52
CA LEU A 192 -22.48 -3.23 12.77
C LEU A 192 -23.14 -2.08 13.52
N GLY A 193 -23.46 -2.25 14.80
CA GLY A 193 -24.06 -1.21 15.63
C GLY A 193 -23.18 0.04 15.74
N GLN A 194 -21.87 -0.12 15.90
CA GLN A 194 -20.92 1.00 15.95
C GLN A 194 -20.79 1.71 14.60
N ILE A 195 -20.78 0.97 13.49
CA ILE A 195 -20.71 1.52 12.15
C ILE A 195 -21.99 2.27 11.78
N ALA A 196 -23.16 1.72 12.09
CA ALA A 196 -24.45 2.39 11.87
C ALA A 196 -24.52 3.72 12.64
N SER A 197 -24.22 3.67 13.95
CA SER A 197 -24.19 4.86 14.82
C SER A 197 -23.15 5.90 14.35
N PHE A 198 -22.03 5.46 13.79
CA PHE A 198 -21.05 6.37 13.21
C PHE A 198 -21.52 6.98 11.89
N SER A 199 -22.10 6.18 10.99
CA SER A 199 -22.54 6.61 9.67
C SER A 199 -23.57 7.76 9.77
N GLU A 200 -24.57 7.60 10.64
CA GLU A 200 -25.58 8.63 10.89
C GLU A 200 -24.97 9.92 11.47
N ARG A 201 -24.08 9.79 12.46
CA ARG A 201 -23.39 10.95 13.04
C ARG A 201 -22.50 11.66 12.03
N ALA A 202 -21.75 10.90 11.22
CA ALA A 202 -20.86 11.46 10.21
C ALA A 202 -21.62 12.25 9.15
N GLN A 203 -22.82 11.80 8.76
CA GLN A 203 -23.70 12.53 7.87
C GLN A 203 -24.23 13.81 8.53
N ARG A 204 -24.74 13.71 9.77
CA ARG A 204 -25.28 14.86 10.53
C ARG A 204 -24.23 15.95 10.77
N GLU A 205 -22.99 15.55 11.03
CA GLU A 205 -21.86 16.44 11.29
C GLU A 205 -21.15 16.91 10.00
N GLY A 206 -21.62 16.50 8.82
CA GLY A 206 -21.03 16.88 7.52
C GLY A 206 -19.61 16.33 7.31
N LEU A 207 -19.23 15.29 8.03
CA LEU A 207 -17.92 14.61 7.91
C LEU A 207 -17.87 13.68 6.69
N ALA A 208 -19.02 13.22 6.22
CA ALA A 208 -19.17 12.34 5.09
C ALA A 208 -20.49 12.58 4.37
N PHE A 209 -20.61 11.98 3.18
CA PHE A 209 -21.83 11.91 2.41
C PHE A 209 -22.19 10.45 2.13
N PHE A 210 -23.48 10.20 1.93
CA PHE A 210 -23.93 8.95 1.35
C PHE A 210 -23.62 8.87 -0.14
N PRO A 211 -23.35 7.66 -0.68
CA PRO A 211 -23.18 7.48 -2.12
C PRO A 211 -24.43 7.91 -2.89
N LYS A 212 -24.22 8.50 -4.06
CA LYS A 212 -25.30 8.88 -5.00
C LYS A 212 -26.13 7.64 -5.32
N GLY A 213 -27.46 7.78 -5.30
CA GLY A 213 -28.39 6.68 -5.59
C GLY A 213 -28.57 5.66 -4.46
N SER A 214 -27.90 5.81 -3.31
CA SER A 214 -28.14 4.92 -2.17
C SER A 214 -29.40 5.31 -1.38
N ASP A 215 -30.19 4.32 -1.00
CA ASP A 215 -31.30 4.44 -0.06
C ASP A 215 -30.90 3.91 1.33
N ARG A 216 -31.83 3.95 2.30
CA ARG A 216 -31.54 3.47 3.66
C ARG A 216 -31.23 1.98 3.69
N GLN A 217 -32.01 1.18 2.99
CA GLN A 217 -31.92 -0.28 3.02
C GLN A 217 -30.61 -0.78 2.40
N SER A 218 -30.24 -0.26 1.23
CA SER A 218 -28.97 -0.56 0.56
C SER A 218 -27.76 -0.20 1.43
N ARG A 219 -27.81 0.93 2.16
CA ARG A 219 -26.76 1.29 3.12
C ARG A 219 -26.69 0.35 4.31
N GLU A 220 -27.83 -0.07 4.86
CA GLU A 220 -27.87 -1.06 5.95
C GLU A 220 -27.27 -2.40 5.52
N ILE A 221 -27.60 -2.87 4.31
CA ILE A 221 -27.00 -4.08 3.72
C ILE A 221 -25.48 -3.91 3.55
N ALA A 222 -25.03 -2.77 3.03
CA ALA A 222 -23.60 -2.49 2.85
C ALA A 222 -22.83 -2.41 4.17
N MET A 223 -23.42 -1.82 5.22
CA MET A 223 -22.83 -1.78 6.56
C MET A 223 -22.72 -3.19 7.17
N ARG A 224 -23.72 -4.04 6.96
CA ARG A 224 -23.69 -5.45 7.39
C ARG A 224 -22.58 -6.22 6.66
N ALA A 225 -22.53 -6.14 5.33
CA ALA A 225 -21.50 -6.79 4.52
C ALA A 225 -20.07 -6.35 4.92
N PHE A 226 -19.86 -5.05 5.16
CA PHE A 226 -18.60 -4.54 5.68
C PHE A 226 -18.24 -5.13 7.05
N SER A 227 -19.22 -5.20 7.97
CA SER A 227 -19.01 -5.70 9.33
C SER A 227 -18.69 -7.19 9.33
N GLU A 228 -19.43 -7.98 8.55
CA GLU A 228 -19.18 -9.41 8.34
C GLU A 228 -17.81 -9.65 7.74
N TYR A 229 -17.43 -8.93 6.68
CA TYR A 229 -16.11 -9.08 6.06
C TYR A 229 -14.99 -8.70 7.03
N PHE A 230 -15.13 -7.58 7.74
CA PHE A 230 -14.11 -7.13 8.69
C PHE A 230 -13.90 -8.14 9.83
N VAL A 231 -14.96 -8.69 10.40
CA VAL A 231 -14.84 -9.67 11.49
C VAL A 231 -14.36 -11.01 10.95
N ASN A 232 -15.01 -11.56 9.93
CA ASN A 232 -14.77 -12.93 9.50
C ASN A 232 -13.47 -13.06 8.73
N GLN A 233 -13.30 -12.25 7.69
CA GLN A 233 -12.17 -12.36 6.77
C GLN A 233 -10.93 -11.68 7.37
N VAL A 234 -11.07 -10.45 7.86
CA VAL A 234 -9.89 -9.67 8.30
C VAL A 234 -9.45 -10.07 9.70
N PHE A 235 -10.35 -10.04 10.69
CA PHE A 235 -9.97 -10.31 12.07
C PHE A 235 -9.78 -11.80 12.36
N LEU A 236 -10.76 -12.63 12.05
CA LEU A 236 -10.73 -14.05 12.42
C LEU A 236 -9.83 -14.89 11.49
N GLU A 237 -9.84 -14.65 10.18
CA GLU A 237 -9.01 -15.41 9.25
C GLU A 237 -7.60 -14.80 9.10
N SER A 238 -7.46 -13.58 8.59
CA SER A 238 -6.14 -13.00 8.29
C SER A 238 -5.33 -12.70 9.56
N PHE A 239 -5.97 -12.15 10.60
CA PHE A 239 -5.32 -11.88 11.88
C PHE A 239 -5.48 -13.03 12.90
N ARG A 240 -6.17 -14.13 12.56
CA ARG A 240 -6.33 -15.30 13.43
C ARG A 240 -6.91 -14.97 14.81
N GLY A 241 -7.76 -13.95 14.89
CA GLY A 241 -8.30 -13.43 16.15
C GLY A 241 -7.27 -12.68 17.02
N ASP A 242 -6.06 -12.40 16.53
CA ASP A 242 -5.03 -11.71 17.30
C ASP A 242 -5.33 -10.22 17.44
N ARG A 243 -5.71 -9.85 18.67
CA ARG A 243 -5.97 -8.46 19.06
C ARG A 243 -4.72 -7.58 19.04
N SER A 244 -3.54 -8.16 19.19
CA SER A 244 -2.27 -7.43 19.12
C SER A 244 -1.98 -7.02 17.67
N ALA A 245 -2.17 -7.92 16.71
CA ALA A 245 -2.11 -7.60 15.29
C ALA A 245 -3.12 -6.48 14.92
N LEU A 246 -4.35 -6.56 15.45
CA LEU A 246 -5.39 -5.55 15.24
C LEU A 246 -5.07 -4.20 15.90
N ARG A 247 -4.33 -4.15 17.01
CA ARG A 247 -3.86 -2.88 17.64
C ARG A 247 -2.59 -2.33 16.99
N GLY A 248 -1.85 -3.17 16.28
CA GLY A 248 -0.44 -2.93 15.98
C GLY A 248 -0.13 -2.60 14.53
N LYS A 249 1.01 -3.14 14.09
CA LYS A 249 1.63 -2.87 12.79
C LYS A 249 0.74 -3.30 11.62
N GLN A 250 0.08 -4.46 11.74
CA GLN A 250 -0.71 -5.06 10.66
C GLN A 250 -1.95 -4.21 10.32
N LEU A 251 -2.69 -3.72 11.32
CA LEU A 251 -3.79 -2.79 11.06
C LEU A 251 -3.30 -1.50 10.39
N ASN A 252 -2.13 -0.98 10.78
CA ASN A 252 -1.58 0.24 10.16
C ASN A 252 -1.19 0.03 8.68
N LEU A 253 -0.67 -1.16 8.32
CA LEU A 253 -0.40 -1.52 6.93
C LEU A 253 -1.68 -1.61 6.12
N LEU A 254 -2.68 -2.33 6.64
CA LEU A 254 -4.00 -2.44 6.02
C LEU A 254 -4.64 -1.06 5.80
N LYS A 255 -4.60 -0.20 6.83
CA LYS A 255 -5.09 1.19 6.74
C LYS A 255 -4.35 1.99 5.67
N GLY A 256 -3.03 1.85 5.55
CA GLY A 256 -2.25 2.50 4.49
C GLY A 256 -2.72 2.06 3.09
N ALA A 257 -2.97 0.77 2.91
CA ALA A 257 -3.49 0.21 1.67
C ALA A 257 -4.91 0.70 1.36
N CYS A 258 -5.81 0.71 2.35
CA CYS A 258 -7.17 1.24 2.18
C CYS A 258 -7.18 2.72 1.79
N GLU A 259 -6.25 3.54 2.33
CA GLU A 259 -6.13 4.96 1.97
C GLU A 259 -5.80 5.11 0.48
N VAL A 260 -4.83 4.34 0.01
CA VAL A 260 -4.39 4.35 -1.39
C VAL A 260 -5.51 3.86 -2.31
N MET A 261 -6.17 2.75 -1.95
CA MET A 261 -7.32 2.22 -2.70
C MET A 261 -8.44 3.25 -2.79
N TYR A 262 -8.81 3.89 -1.68
CA TYR A 262 -9.88 4.88 -1.66
C TYR A 262 -9.57 6.07 -2.56
N ARG A 263 -8.31 6.54 -2.55
CA ARG A 263 -7.87 7.66 -3.39
C ARG A 263 -7.86 7.31 -4.87
N ALA A 264 -7.42 6.10 -5.22
CA ALA A 264 -7.43 5.62 -6.60
C ALA A 264 -8.85 5.54 -7.13
N GLU A 265 -9.75 4.97 -6.34
CA GLU A 265 -11.15 4.83 -6.68
C GLU A 265 -11.88 6.18 -6.76
N SER A 266 -11.63 7.10 -5.82
CA SER A 266 -12.19 8.45 -5.89
C SER A 266 -11.66 9.26 -7.08
N ALA A 267 -10.52 8.87 -7.66
CA ALA A 267 -10.04 9.44 -8.92
C ALA A 267 -10.71 8.82 -10.14
N ARG A 268 -11.09 7.54 -10.09
CA ARG A 268 -11.88 6.87 -11.13
C ARG A 268 -13.28 7.46 -11.23
N ASP A 269 -14.00 7.54 -10.11
CA ASP A 269 -15.36 8.11 -10.06
C ASP A 269 -15.42 9.51 -10.68
N ARG A 270 -14.39 10.34 -10.44
CA ARG A 270 -14.31 11.71 -11.00
C ARG A 270 -14.05 11.71 -12.50
N ALA A 271 -13.14 10.87 -12.98
CA ALA A 271 -12.86 10.76 -14.40
C ALA A 271 -14.08 10.23 -15.17
N GLU A 272 -14.82 9.29 -14.60
CA GLU A 272 -16.07 8.77 -15.18
C GLU A 272 -17.16 9.85 -15.25
N GLN A 273 -17.28 10.69 -14.22
CA GLN A 273 -18.21 11.83 -14.22
C GLN A 273 -17.83 12.87 -15.27
N GLU A 274 -16.55 13.24 -15.36
CA GLU A 274 -16.06 14.18 -16.38
C GLU A 274 -16.28 13.64 -17.80
N LEU A 275 -16.12 12.33 -18.02
CA LEU A 275 -16.41 11.69 -19.31
C LEU A 275 -17.90 11.68 -19.65
N ALA A 276 -18.77 11.40 -18.66
CA ALA A 276 -20.22 11.42 -18.86
C ALA A 276 -20.73 12.84 -19.17
N GLU A 277 -20.26 13.86 -18.44
CA GLU A 277 -20.63 15.26 -18.65
C GLU A 277 -20.17 15.78 -20.03
N ASN A 278 -18.97 15.41 -20.47
CA ASN A 278 -18.46 15.79 -21.79
C ASN A 278 -19.10 15.00 -22.94
N GLY A 279 -19.51 13.75 -22.71
CA GLY A 279 -20.24 12.93 -23.68
C GLY A 279 -21.65 13.45 -23.94
N ASP A 280 -22.37 13.84 -22.89
CA ASP A 280 -23.69 14.46 -23.02
C ASP A 280 -23.63 15.83 -23.70
N ALA A 281 -22.62 16.66 -23.37
CA ALA A 281 -22.41 17.95 -24.04
C ALA A 281 -22.05 17.81 -25.53
N GLY A 282 -21.30 16.77 -25.91
CA GLY A 282 -21.00 16.45 -27.30
C GLY A 282 -22.21 15.96 -28.10
N SER A 283 -23.13 15.23 -27.45
CA SER A 283 -24.37 14.76 -28.09
C SER A 283 -25.37 15.92 -28.33
N ALA A 284 -25.54 16.80 -27.33
CA ALA A 284 -26.42 17.97 -27.44
C ALA A 284 -25.94 19.00 -28.47
N ALA A 285 -24.62 19.14 -28.65
CA ALA A 285 -24.06 19.98 -29.72
C ALA A 285 -24.24 19.37 -31.12
N SER A 286 -24.31 18.04 -31.24
CA SER A 286 -24.54 17.34 -32.51
C SER A 286 -26.01 17.33 -32.96
N GLU A 287 -26.95 17.44 -32.02
CA GLU A 287 -28.38 17.59 -32.32
C GLU A 287 -28.70 19.03 -32.75
N ASN A 288 -28.16 20.05 -32.08
CA ASN A 288 -28.34 21.45 -32.47
C ASN A 288 -27.71 21.84 -33.82
N SER A 289 -26.75 21.04 -34.34
CA SER A 289 -26.16 21.28 -35.66
C SER A 289 -26.89 20.56 -36.80
N LYS A 290 -27.89 19.71 -36.49
CA LYS A 290 -28.77 19.10 -37.50
C LYS A 290 -30.07 19.90 -37.74
N GLU A 291 -30.50 20.73 -36.80
CA GLU A 291 -31.73 21.55 -36.96
C GLU A 291 -31.48 22.92 -37.63
N GLY A 292 -30.23 23.35 -37.81
CA GLY A 292 -29.89 24.63 -38.46
C GLY A 292 -29.60 24.57 -39.96
N GLY A 293 -29.96 23.46 -40.64
CA GLY A 293 -29.56 23.16 -42.02
C GLY A 293 -30.69 23.12 -43.06
N GLU A 294 -31.88 23.61 -42.73
CA GLU A 294 -33.00 23.79 -43.69
C GLU A 294 -33.62 25.17 -43.52
N GLU A 295 -32.99 26.21 -44.09
CA GLU A 295 -33.62 27.43 -44.61
C GLU A 295 -32.88 27.93 -45.85
#